data_AF-A0A975YQ31-F1
#
_entry.id   AF-A0A975YQ31-F1
#
_cell.length_a   1.000
_cell.length_b   1.000
_cell.length_c   1.000
_cell.angle_alpha   90.00
_cell.angle_beta   90.00
_cell.angle_gamma   90.00
#
_symmetry.space_group_name_H-M   'P 1'
#
loop_
_entity.id
_entity.type
_entity.pdbx_description
1 polymer ?
#
loop_
_entity_poly.entity_id
_entity_poly.type
_entity_poly.pdbx_seq_one_letter_code
_entity_poly.pdbx_strand_id
1 'polypeptide(L)'
;MIEDSLLDFLETNLKETQAKDRNIRLINYFYGFSDSEWPTLEETGKRFGEITRERVRQLVNDNFRKIADKSKFSELSTIYNLIASKKFWLKSEIEKKLEELNLVKGNCNIKGILNMMDDLDFNHDLEIYTPHLEVVTREKLSLFEDFIVVKKSQIKNLQSIYKKAKNLPGRCGVANLDYLSESFSSDSEILLIKSIIKLSDHSWYKETNNEFWYLFEHKDNTLINYSEKVFSELDACSSKRLAHTYRNALDARTYKHPYPPEDIIHDYLTSSMYFENEKGVLTFSGDTTGYTEIEKDILNYLSQYEYVMFPEFNEYLEGKGYGRPLIIKATTKSPLVHIDKSDGRYHYRYSLVSKKKTTENIKSDNRYTTYLRKLRKLSEIGTDIDVESKRRTEQSLLQKWLFEGKEQEKCAICGNDFHVSSLITAHKKKRSECNNAERLDPYIVMPLCTFGCDFLYEKRYIYIENGIICQGNVNISLNTENKIIEQLINKKIDTNWLKGSSSYFESPIQAFKSDS
;
A
#
# COMPACT_ATOMS: atom_id res chain seq x y z
N MET A 1 -25.01 -23.94 0.11
CA MET A 1 -23.67 -23.29 0.12
C MET A 1 -22.67 -24.35 -0.28
N ILE A 2 -21.53 -24.01 -0.90
CA ILE A 2 -20.66 -25.05 -1.49
C ILE A 2 -20.14 -26.08 -0.47
N GLU A 3 -19.80 -25.63 0.74
CA GLU A 3 -19.37 -26.53 1.83
C GLU A 3 -20.49 -27.50 2.21
N ASP A 4 -21.72 -26.99 2.41
CA ASP A 4 -22.87 -27.82 2.77
C ASP A 4 -23.17 -28.85 1.67
N SER A 5 -23.11 -28.44 0.40
CA SER A 5 -23.34 -29.33 -0.73
C SER A 5 -22.25 -30.41 -0.83
N LEU A 6 -21.00 -30.10 -0.46
CA LEU A 6 -19.93 -31.09 -0.34
C LEU A 6 -20.19 -32.08 0.79
N LEU A 7 -20.55 -31.59 1.97
CA LEU A 7 -20.82 -32.45 3.13
C LEU A 7 -22.01 -33.38 2.87
N ASP A 8 -23.11 -32.86 2.34
CA ASP A 8 -24.31 -33.64 1.99
C ASP A 8 -23.99 -34.70 0.91
N PHE A 9 -23.21 -34.32 -0.11
CA PHE A 9 -22.77 -35.25 -1.15
C PHE A 9 -21.95 -36.40 -0.54
N LEU A 10 -20.98 -36.10 0.31
CA LEU A 10 -20.12 -37.12 0.91
C LEU A 10 -20.90 -38.02 1.88
N GLU A 11 -21.78 -37.45 2.70
CA GLU A 11 -22.58 -38.20 3.66
C GLU A 11 -23.51 -39.22 2.96
N THR A 12 -24.06 -38.83 1.80
CA THR A 12 -24.97 -39.64 1.00
C THR A 12 -24.27 -40.74 0.20
N ASN A 13 -23.07 -40.47 -0.34
CA ASN A 13 -22.41 -41.36 -1.30
C ASN A 13 -21.32 -42.25 -0.70
N LEU A 14 -20.82 -41.92 0.50
CA LEU A 14 -19.83 -42.75 1.18
C LEU A 14 -20.45 -43.91 1.95
N LYS A 15 -19.81 -45.07 1.84
CA LYS A 15 -20.23 -46.29 2.56
C LYS A 15 -20.09 -46.10 4.07
N GLU A 16 -21.06 -46.64 4.79
CA GLU A 16 -21.07 -46.63 6.26
C GLU A 16 -19.93 -47.49 6.80
N THR A 17 -18.89 -46.83 7.30
CA THR A 17 -17.66 -47.46 7.83
C THR A 17 -17.16 -46.67 9.03
N GLN A 18 -16.36 -47.29 9.90
CA GLN A 18 -15.73 -46.59 11.04
C GLN A 18 -14.86 -45.39 10.62
N ALA A 19 -14.43 -45.33 9.35
CA ALA A 19 -13.60 -44.27 8.81
C ALA A 19 -14.40 -43.17 8.06
N LYS A 20 -15.74 -43.29 7.94
CA LYS A 20 -16.57 -42.39 7.14
C LYS A 20 -16.43 -40.93 7.60
N ASP A 21 -16.74 -40.64 8.86
CA ASP A 21 -16.66 -39.29 9.44
C ASP A 21 -15.25 -38.68 9.28
N ARG A 22 -14.19 -39.46 9.52
CA ARG A 22 -12.80 -39.02 9.29
C ARG A 22 -12.57 -38.63 7.82
N ASN A 23 -13.00 -39.46 6.87
CA ASN A 23 -12.79 -39.21 5.45
C ASN A 23 -13.57 -37.97 4.97
N ILE A 24 -14.78 -37.74 5.50
CA ILE A 24 -15.59 -36.55 5.21
C ILE A 24 -14.86 -35.30 5.70
N ARG A 25 -14.45 -35.27 6.97
CA ARG A 25 -13.70 -34.14 7.54
C ARG A 25 -12.38 -33.91 6.84
N LEU A 26 -11.69 -34.98 6.42
CA LEU A 26 -10.45 -34.90 5.66
C LEU A 26 -10.66 -34.22 4.31
N ILE A 27 -11.70 -34.59 3.57
CA ILE A 27 -12.01 -33.96 2.26
C ILE A 27 -12.46 -32.51 2.46
N ASN A 28 -13.31 -32.24 3.46
CA ASN A 28 -13.72 -30.87 3.78
C ASN A 28 -12.51 -29.98 4.12
N TYR A 29 -11.57 -30.51 4.91
CA TYR A 29 -10.31 -29.86 5.19
C TYR A 29 -9.46 -29.70 3.93
N PHE A 30 -9.29 -30.74 3.11
CA PHE A 30 -8.45 -30.68 1.91
C PHE A 30 -8.85 -29.57 0.93
N TYR A 31 -10.16 -29.33 0.73
CA TYR A 31 -10.65 -28.22 -0.10
C TYR A 31 -10.73 -26.87 0.64
N GLY A 32 -10.26 -26.79 1.89
CA GLY A 32 -10.09 -25.52 2.59
C GLY A 32 -11.38 -24.88 3.08
N PHE A 33 -12.43 -25.67 3.34
CA PHE A 33 -13.69 -25.18 3.91
C PHE A 33 -13.71 -25.19 5.46
N SER A 34 -12.57 -25.46 6.10
CA SER A 34 -12.40 -25.42 7.56
C SER A 34 -11.30 -24.42 7.95
N ASP A 35 -10.78 -24.46 9.18
CA ASP A 35 -9.90 -23.42 9.77
C ASP A 35 -8.52 -23.20 9.10
N SER A 36 -8.29 -23.64 7.86
CA SER A 36 -7.00 -23.49 7.17
C SER A 36 -7.15 -22.84 5.80
N GLU A 37 -6.34 -21.80 5.57
CA GLU A 37 -6.34 -21.00 4.35
C GLU A 37 -5.80 -21.72 3.12
N TRP A 38 -4.99 -22.79 3.25
CA TRP A 38 -4.53 -23.61 2.10
C TRP A 38 -3.88 -24.93 2.54
N PRO A 39 -4.68 -25.98 2.79
CA PRO A 39 -4.17 -27.30 3.19
C PRO A 39 -3.33 -28.00 2.11
N THR A 40 -2.21 -28.59 2.52
CA THR A 40 -1.43 -29.50 1.68
C THR A 40 -1.77 -30.96 1.97
N LEU A 41 -1.48 -31.88 1.03
CA LEU A 41 -1.65 -33.31 1.27
C LEU A 41 -0.87 -33.80 2.52
N GLU A 42 0.29 -33.23 2.79
CA GLU A 42 1.10 -33.61 3.95
C GLU A 42 0.48 -33.15 5.26
N GLU A 43 -0.03 -31.92 5.32
CA GLU A 43 -0.68 -31.38 6.53
C GLU A 43 -2.02 -32.03 6.80
N THR A 44 -2.79 -32.28 5.75
CA THR A 44 -4.00 -33.09 5.85
C THR A 44 -3.65 -34.46 6.43
N GLY A 45 -2.51 -35.04 6.03
CA GLY A 45 -2.01 -36.29 6.58
C GLY A 45 -1.68 -36.21 8.07
N LYS A 46 -0.92 -35.18 8.47
CA LYS A 46 -0.58 -34.89 9.87
C LYS A 46 -1.84 -34.68 10.73
N ARG A 47 -2.79 -33.87 10.25
CA ARG A 47 -4.02 -33.50 10.99
C ARG A 47 -4.96 -34.69 11.23
N PHE A 48 -5.03 -35.65 10.30
CA PHE A 48 -6.00 -36.76 10.34
C PHE A 48 -5.37 -38.13 10.65
N GLY A 49 -4.34 -38.14 11.50
CA GLY A 49 -3.76 -39.37 12.06
C GLY A 49 -2.41 -39.77 11.48
N GLU A 50 -1.54 -38.79 11.21
CA GLU A 50 -0.16 -38.98 10.69
C GLU A 50 -0.06 -39.90 9.46
N ILE A 51 -1.07 -39.85 8.59
CA ILE A 51 -1.07 -40.66 7.37
C ILE A 51 -0.22 -40.00 6.27
N THR A 52 0.36 -40.82 5.40
CA THR A 52 1.28 -40.33 4.36
C THR A 52 0.57 -39.47 3.31
N ARG A 53 1.33 -38.56 2.67
CA ARG A 53 0.85 -37.73 1.54
C ARG A 53 0.14 -38.55 0.45
N GLU A 54 0.70 -39.71 0.09
CA GLU A 54 0.09 -40.59 -0.92
C GLU A 54 -1.21 -41.20 -0.41
N ARG A 55 -1.30 -41.53 0.88
CA ARG A 55 -2.54 -42.05 1.47
C ARG A 55 -3.65 -41.02 1.45
N VAL A 56 -3.35 -39.75 1.76
CA VAL A 56 -4.33 -38.66 1.64
C VAL A 56 -4.84 -38.53 0.20
N ARG A 57 -3.93 -38.55 -0.78
CA ARG A 57 -4.29 -38.48 -2.20
C ARG A 57 -5.23 -39.62 -2.60
N GLN A 58 -4.95 -40.85 -2.17
CA GLN A 58 -5.83 -42.01 -2.40
C GLN A 58 -7.21 -41.80 -1.78
N LEU A 59 -7.28 -41.31 -0.54
CA LEU A 59 -8.55 -41.05 0.13
C LEU A 59 -9.37 -39.99 -0.61
N VAL A 60 -8.78 -38.88 -1.06
CA VAL A 60 -9.48 -37.86 -1.85
C VAL A 60 -9.93 -38.44 -3.21
N ASN A 61 -9.10 -39.23 -3.87
CA ASN A 61 -9.46 -39.88 -5.13
C ASN A 61 -10.65 -40.82 -4.98
N ASP A 62 -10.59 -41.74 -4.01
CA ASP A 62 -11.55 -42.83 -3.86
C ASP A 62 -12.89 -42.36 -3.27
N ASN A 63 -12.86 -41.35 -2.40
CA ASN A 63 -14.04 -40.88 -1.69
C ASN A 63 -14.65 -39.60 -2.28
N PHE A 64 -14.02 -38.98 -3.28
CA PHE A 64 -14.58 -37.80 -3.94
C PHE A 64 -14.40 -37.84 -5.46
N ARG A 65 -13.16 -37.71 -5.97
CA ARG A 65 -12.91 -37.49 -7.41
C ARG A 65 -13.48 -38.56 -8.34
N LYS A 66 -13.49 -39.83 -7.92
CA LYS A 66 -14.02 -40.94 -8.73
C LYS A 66 -15.55 -41.03 -8.76
N ILE A 67 -16.22 -40.41 -7.80
CA ILE A 67 -17.68 -40.57 -7.59
C ILE A 67 -18.44 -39.27 -7.77
N ALA A 68 -17.76 -38.12 -7.66
CA ALA A 68 -18.32 -36.79 -7.83
C ALA A 68 -18.23 -36.34 -9.29
N ASP A 69 -19.19 -35.55 -9.71
CA ASP A 69 -19.19 -34.90 -11.02
C ASP A 69 -19.77 -33.47 -10.89
N LYS A 70 -19.41 -32.59 -11.82
CA LYS A 70 -19.82 -31.17 -11.76
C LYS A 70 -21.34 -30.93 -11.73
N SER A 71 -22.16 -31.86 -12.24
CA SER A 71 -23.63 -31.71 -12.20
C SER A 71 -24.20 -31.79 -10.79
N LYS A 72 -23.43 -32.35 -9.84
CA LYS A 72 -23.80 -32.43 -8.42
C LYS A 72 -23.58 -31.13 -7.65
N PHE A 73 -22.87 -30.17 -8.24
CA PHE A 73 -22.46 -28.93 -7.59
C PHE A 73 -22.87 -27.71 -8.43
N SER A 74 -24.15 -27.34 -8.35
CA SER A 74 -24.68 -26.17 -9.07
C SER A 74 -24.04 -24.87 -8.58
N GLU A 75 -23.68 -24.81 -7.30
CA GLU A 75 -22.97 -23.69 -6.68
C GLU A 75 -21.61 -23.44 -7.33
N LEU A 76 -20.84 -24.49 -7.64
CA LEU A 76 -19.56 -24.32 -8.35
C LEU A 76 -19.76 -23.73 -9.75
N SER A 77 -20.84 -24.10 -10.43
CA SER A 77 -21.16 -23.50 -11.73
C SER A 77 -21.47 -22.01 -11.61
N THR A 78 -22.21 -21.62 -10.57
CA THR A 78 -22.47 -20.21 -10.25
C THR A 78 -21.18 -19.46 -9.92
N ILE A 79 -20.30 -20.04 -9.09
CA ILE A 79 -19.01 -19.43 -8.74
C ILE A 79 -18.12 -19.29 -9.98
N TYR A 80 -18.05 -20.31 -10.82
CA TYR A 80 -17.25 -20.29 -12.05
C TYR A 80 -17.73 -19.17 -12.99
N ASN A 81 -19.04 -19.08 -13.22
CA ASN A 81 -19.62 -18.04 -14.07
C ASN A 81 -19.40 -16.63 -13.50
N LEU A 82 -19.48 -16.47 -12.17
CA LEU A 82 -19.16 -15.21 -11.49
C LEU A 82 -17.70 -14.81 -11.75
N ILE A 83 -16.74 -15.70 -11.47
CA ILE A 83 -15.32 -15.38 -11.64
C ILE A 83 -15.00 -15.15 -13.12
N ALA A 84 -15.57 -15.95 -14.02
CA ALA A 84 -15.38 -15.82 -15.46
C ALA A 84 -16.05 -14.57 -16.07
N SER A 85 -16.95 -13.88 -15.36
CA SER A 85 -17.66 -12.69 -15.85
C SER A 85 -16.78 -11.46 -16.03
N LYS A 86 -15.62 -11.41 -15.36
CA LYS A 86 -14.62 -10.35 -15.51
C LYS A 86 -13.30 -10.92 -16.02
N LYS A 87 -12.48 -10.06 -16.62
CA LYS A 87 -11.11 -10.45 -17.03
C LYS A 87 -10.22 -10.78 -15.83
N PHE A 88 -10.43 -10.09 -14.72
CA PHE A 88 -9.72 -10.30 -13.46
C PHE A 88 -10.65 -10.01 -12.29
N TRP A 89 -10.24 -10.49 -11.12
CA TRP A 89 -10.82 -10.14 -9.83
C TRP A 89 -9.72 -9.97 -8.80
N LEU A 90 -9.97 -9.13 -7.80
CA LEU A 90 -9.26 -9.28 -6.53
C LEU A 90 -9.88 -10.41 -5.71
N LYS A 91 -9.08 -11.14 -4.93
CA LYS A 91 -9.55 -12.25 -4.09
C LYS A 91 -10.61 -11.75 -3.10
N SER A 92 -10.37 -10.61 -2.46
CA SER A 92 -11.33 -10.00 -1.52
C SER A 92 -12.67 -9.65 -2.17
N GLU A 93 -12.67 -9.23 -3.44
CA GLU A 93 -13.90 -8.94 -4.19
C GLU A 93 -14.70 -10.21 -4.47
N ILE A 94 -14.02 -11.32 -4.80
CA ILE A 94 -14.67 -12.62 -4.96
C ILE A 94 -15.28 -13.04 -3.63
N GLU A 95 -14.50 -13.02 -2.54
CA GLU A 95 -14.97 -13.43 -1.20
C GLU A 95 -16.24 -12.67 -0.82
N LYS A 96 -16.23 -11.35 -0.93
CA LYS A 96 -17.41 -10.51 -0.66
C LYS A 96 -18.60 -10.88 -1.53
N LYS A 97 -18.40 -11.11 -2.84
CA LYS A 97 -19.49 -11.49 -3.74
C LYS A 97 -20.05 -12.88 -3.45
N LEU A 98 -19.20 -13.82 -3.03
CA LEU A 98 -19.62 -15.16 -2.64
C LEU A 98 -20.44 -15.14 -1.35
N GLU A 99 -20.07 -14.29 -0.38
CA GLU A 99 -20.86 -14.05 0.83
C GLU A 99 -22.23 -13.41 0.50
N GLU A 100 -22.25 -12.35 -0.33
CA GLU A 100 -23.49 -11.68 -0.77
C GLU A 100 -24.48 -12.64 -1.45
N LEU A 101 -23.96 -13.62 -2.20
CA LEU A 101 -24.75 -14.63 -2.89
C LEU A 101 -25.07 -15.87 -2.02
N ASN A 102 -24.68 -15.88 -0.74
CA ASN A 102 -24.81 -17.03 0.17
C ASN A 102 -24.20 -18.32 -0.40
N LEU A 103 -23.08 -18.21 -1.11
CA LEU A 103 -22.37 -19.36 -1.68
C LEU A 103 -21.37 -19.97 -0.69
N VAL A 104 -20.86 -19.20 0.28
CA VAL A 104 -19.82 -19.58 1.26
C VAL A 104 -20.11 -19.07 2.67
N LYS A 105 -19.70 -19.83 3.72
CA LYS A 105 -19.91 -19.48 5.14
C LYS A 105 -18.74 -18.62 5.65
N GLY A 106 -18.73 -17.33 5.30
CA GLY A 106 -17.67 -16.40 5.71
C GLY A 106 -16.39 -16.54 4.90
N ASN A 107 -15.23 -16.35 5.54
CA ASN A 107 -13.91 -16.43 4.90
C ASN A 107 -13.75 -17.74 4.10
N CYS A 108 -13.70 -17.62 2.78
CA CYS A 108 -13.62 -18.76 1.89
C CYS A 108 -12.24 -18.91 1.26
N ASN A 109 -11.79 -20.16 1.13
CA ASN A 109 -10.55 -20.46 0.44
C ASN A 109 -10.77 -20.55 -1.08
N ILE A 110 -10.56 -19.44 -1.78
CA ILE A 110 -10.67 -19.39 -3.24
C ILE A 110 -9.79 -20.43 -3.92
N LYS A 111 -8.58 -20.70 -3.41
CA LYS A 111 -7.69 -21.71 -4.00
C LYS A 111 -8.25 -23.12 -3.85
N GLY A 112 -8.87 -23.41 -2.71
CA GLY A 112 -9.59 -24.65 -2.46
C GLY A 112 -10.75 -24.87 -3.43
N ILE A 113 -11.54 -23.83 -3.67
CA ILE A 113 -12.63 -23.84 -4.65
C ILE A 113 -12.11 -24.11 -6.07
N LEU A 114 -11.04 -23.42 -6.50
CA LEU A 114 -10.42 -23.67 -7.81
C LEU A 114 -9.88 -25.09 -7.93
N ASN A 115 -9.22 -25.62 -6.88
CA ASN A 115 -8.76 -27.02 -6.88
C ASN A 115 -9.92 -28.02 -6.99
N MET A 116 -11.07 -27.73 -6.35
CA MET A 116 -12.28 -28.55 -6.46
C MET A 116 -12.86 -28.49 -7.88
N MET A 117 -12.83 -27.32 -8.53
CA MET A 117 -13.24 -27.17 -9.92
C MET A 117 -12.34 -27.95 -10.88
N ASP A 118 -11.02 -27.91 -10.67
CA ASP A 118 -10.06 -28.72 -11.43
C ASP A 118 -10.34 -30.22 -11.25
N ASP A 119 -10.58 -30.66 -10.01
CA ASP A 119 -10.88 -32.06 -9.69
C ASP A 119 -12.23 -32.57 -10.25
N LEU A 120 -13.13 -31.65 -10.65
CA LEU A 120 -14.44 -31.95 -11.25
C LEU A 120 -14.50 -31.60 -12.75
N ASP A 121 -13.35 -31.44 -13.40
CA ASP A 121 -13.21 -31.19 -14.84
C ASP A 121 -13.98 -29.96 -15.35
N PHE A 122 -13.98 -28.86 -14.60
CA PHE A 122 -14.46 -27.57 -15.10
C PHE A 122 -13.58 -27.00 -16.22
N ASN A 123 -12.36 -27.51 -16.41
CA ASN A 123 -11.41 -27.10 -17.46
C ASN A 123 -11.19 -25.57 -17.49
N HIS A 124 -11.07 -24.94 -16.32
CA HIS A 124 -10.80 -23.51 -16.24
C HIS A 124 -9.32 -23.20 -16.41
N ASP A 125 -9.01 -22.00 -16.90
CA ASP A 125 -7.64 -21.48 -17.01
C ASP A 125 -7.30 -20.48 -15.89
N LEU A 126 -8.03 -20.50 -14.77
CA LEU A 126 -7.89 -19.53 -13.69
C LEU A 126 -6.72 -19.88 -12.75
N GLU A 127 -6.06 -18.86 -12.23
CA GLU A 127 -5.01 -18.99 -11.22
C GLU A 127 -4.94 -17.76 -10.32
N ILE A 128 -4.36 -17.94 -9.14
CA ILE A 128 -4.16 -16.87 -8.17
C ILE A 128 -2.72 -16.34 -8.24
N TYR A 129 -2.57 -15.03 -8.35
CA TYR A 129 -1.30 -14.32 -8.42
C TYR A 129 -1.16 -13.29 -7.31
N THR A 130 0.06 -13.09 -6.87
CA THR A 130 0.47 -11.96 -6.02
C THR A 130 0.28 -10.62 -6.74
N PRO A 131 0.30 -9.49 -6.02
CA PRO A 131 0.37 -8.15 -6.62
C PRO A 131 1.55 -7.95 -7.58
N HIS A 132 2.59 -8.78 -7.51
CA HIS A 132 3.72 -8.76 -8.45
C HIS A 132 3.53 -9.67 -9.67
N LEU A 133 2.33 -10.21 -9.86
CA LEU A 133 1.99 -11.14 -10.95
C LEU A 133 2.81 -12.44 -10.93
N GLU A 134 3.29 -12.84 -9.75
CA GLU A 134 3.88 -14.15 -9.49
C GLU A 134 2.81 -15.10 -8.96
N VAL A 135 2.87 -16.38 -9.33
CA VAL A 135 1.94 -17.39 -8.81
C VAL A 135 2.02 -17.43 -7.29
N VAL A 136 0.87 -17.44 -6.62
CA VAL A 136 0.84 -17.48 -5.16
C VAL A 136 1.36 -18.82 -4.68
N THR A 137 2.31 -18.76 -3.75
CA THR A 137 2.71 -19.90 -2.93
C THR A 137 2.20 -19.70 -1.51
N ARG A 138 2.12 -20.78 -0.74
CA ARG A 138 1.61 -20.73 0.63
C ARG A 138 2.42 -19.81 1.55
N GLU A 139 3.73 -19.73 1.35
CA GLU A 139 4.63 -18.79 2.04
C GLU A 139 4.22 -17.32 1.80
N LYS A 140 3.70 -17.03 0.60
CA LYS A 140 3.30 -15.70 0.15
C LYS A 140 1.89 -15.30 0.57
N LEU A 141 1.05 -16.23 1.05
CA LEU A 141 -0.33 -15.93 1.49
C LEU A 141 -0.38 -14.85 2.57
N SER A 142 0.59 -14.86 3.48
CA SER A 142 0.69 -13.89 4.57
C SER A 142 1.41 -12.59 4.21
N LEU A 143 2.01 -12.52 3.01
CA LEU A 143 2.85 -11.39 2.61
C LEU A 143 2.07 -10.27 1.93
N PHE A 144 0.95 -10.62 1.29
CA PHE A 144 0.14 -9.68 0.53
C PHE A 144 -1.28 -9.64 1.11
N GLU A 145 -1.88 -8.46 1.10
CA GLU A 145 -3.24 -8.28 1.62
C GLU A 145 -4.31 -8.81 0.69
N ASP A 146 -4.02 -8.77 -0.61
CA ASP A 146 -4.92 -9.24 -1.62
C ASP A 146 -4.15 -9.91 -2.75
N PHE A 147 -4.89 -10.68 -3.53
CA PHE A 147 -4.39 -11.49 -4.61
C PHE A 147 -5.27 -11.31 -5.83
N ILE A 148 -4.69 -11.55 -7.00
CA ILE A 148 -5.35 -11.37 -8.28
C ILE A 148 -5.73 -12.74 -8.82
N VAL A 149 -7.01 -12.91 -9.13
CA VAL A 149 -7.50 -14.11 -9.83
C VAL A 149 -7.69 -13.74 -11.30
N VAL A 150 -6.93 -14.39 -12.17
CA VAL A 150 -6.90 -14.10 -13.62
C VAL A 150 -6.57 -15.36 -14.41
N LYS A 151 -6.88 -15.37 -15.70
CA LYS A 151 -6.54 -16.48 -16.60
C LYS A 151 -5.02 -16.58 -16.82
N LYS A 152 -4.46 -17.80 -16.74
CA LYS A 152 -3.02 -18.06 -16.97
C LYS A 152 -2.58 -17.58 -18.36
N SER A 153 -3.43 -17.72 -19.37
CA SER A 153 -3.20 -17.21 -20.73
C SER A 153 -2.94 -15.70 -20.81
N GLN A 154 -3.42 -14.88 -19.86
CA GLN A 154 -3.24 -13.43 -19.87
C GLN A 154 -1.98 -12.97 -19.13
N ILE A 155 -1.37 -13.82 -18.30
CA ILE A 155 -0.34 -13.38 -17.36
C ILE A 155 0.91 -12.80 -18.03
N LYS A 156 1.35 -13.39 -19.16
CA LYS A 156 2.56 -12.93 -19.87
C LYS A 156 2.39 -11.50 -20.39
N ASN A 157 1.20 -11.16 -20.89
CA ASN A 157 0.89 -9.81 -21.35
C ASN A 157 0.92 -8.83 -20.17
N LEU A 158 0.22 -9.19 -19.09
CA LEU A 158 0.12 -8.36 -17.89
C LEU A 158 1.49 -8.11 -17.24
N GLN A 159 2.35 -9.14 -17.16
CA GLN A 159 3.72 -9.01 -16.66
C GLN A 159 4.56 -8.05 -17.53
N SER A 160 4.38 -8.09 -18.86
CA SER A 160 5.04 -7.16 -19.77
C SER A 160 4.59 -5.72 -19.54
N ILE A 161 3.29 -5.48 -19.42
CA ILE A 161 2.71 -4.16 -19.13
C ILE A 161 3.16 -3.66 -17.76
N TYR A 162 3.06 -4.49 -16.73
CA TYR A 162 3.48 -4.14 -15.37
C TYR A 162 4.98 -3.82 -15.30
N LYS A 163 5.83 -4.55 -16.04
CA LYS A 163 7.26 -4.23 -16.15
C LYS A 163 7.49 -2.86 -16.77
N LYS A 164 6.72 -2.47 -17.79
CA LYS A 164 6.79 -1.10 -18.35
C LYS A 164 6.36 -0.07 -17.31
N ALA A 165 5.26 -0.31 -16.61
CA ALA A 165 4.75 0.57 -15.55
C ALA A 165 5.78 0.75 -14.43
N LYS A 166 6.36 -0.34 -13.91
CA LYS A 166 7.38 -0.30 -12.85
C LYS A 166 8.60 0.55 -13.19
N ASN A 167 9.06 0.50 -14.44
CA ASN A 167 10.26 1.24 -14.88
C ASN A 167 9.98 2.69 -15.27
N LEU A 168 8.71 3.05 -15.52
CA LEU A 168 8.34 4.35 -16.07
C LEU A 168 8.71 5.51 -15.12
N PRO A 169 8.35 5.48 -13.80
CA PRO A 169 8.66 6.57 -12.87
C PRO A 169 10.15 6.85 -12.70
N GLY A 170 11.02 5.83 -12.82
CA GLY A 170 12.44 5.93 -12.46
C GLY A 170 13.17 7.12 -13.08
N ARG A 171 12.80 7.51 -14.33
CA ARG A 171 13.39 8.66 -15.02
C ARG A 171 12.56 9.94 -14.92
N CYS A 172 11.23 9.84 -14.89
CA CYS A 172 10.35 11.01 -14.87
C CYS A 172 9.97 11.49 -13.46
N GLY A 173 10.45 10.83 -12.41
CA GLY A 173 10.06 11.11 -11.05
C GLY A 173 8.75 10.40 -10.72
N VAL A 174 7.62 11.06 -11.01
CA VAL A 174 6.27 10.48 -10.91
C VAL A 174 5.76 10.25 -12.33
N ALA A 175 5.14 9.09 -12.58
CA ALA A 175 4.59 8.77 -13.90
C ALA A 175 3.06 8.82 -13.90
N ASN A 176 2.48 9.21 -15.04
CA ASN A 176 1.06 9.00 -15.32
C ASN A 176 0.89 7.66 -16.07
N LEU A 177 -0.09 6.85 -15.65
CA LEU A 177 -0.35 5.54 -16.27
C LEU A 177 -0.82 5.64 -17.72
N ASP A 178 -1.46 6.75 -18.11
CA ASP A 178 -1.96 7.00 -19.46
C ASP A 178 -0.85 7.05 -20.51
N TYR A 179 0.40 7.26 -20.09
CA TYR A 179 1.58 7.14 -20.95
C TYR A 179 1.79 5.72 -21.50
N LEU A 180 1.09 4.73 -20.93
CA LEU A 180 1.06 3.34 -21.37
C LEU A 180 -0.26 2.96 -22.04
N SER A 181 -1.16 3.92 -22.35
CA SER A 181 -2.46 3.68 -23.02
C SER A 181 -2.38 2.69 -24.19
N GLU A 182 -1.39 2.86 -25.08
CA GLU A 182 -1.16 1.96 -26.23
C GLU A 182 -0.74 0.53 -25.86
N SER A 183 -0.27 0.28 -24.64
CA SER A 183 0.07 -1.05 -24.15
C SER A 183 -1.13 -1.84 -23.63
N PHE A 184 -2.27 -1.18 -23.42
CA PHE A 184 -3.49 -1.81 -22.91
C PHE A 184 -4.44 -2.18 -24.06
N SER A 185 -5.04 -3.37 -23.95
CA SER A 185 -6.04 -3.86 -24.89
C SER A 185 -7.48 -3.61 -24.42
N SER A 186 -7.67 -3.19 -23.17
CA SER A 186 -8.99 -2.92 -22.58
C SER A 186 -8.89 -2.16 -21.26
N ASP A 187 -9.96 -1.47 -20.88
CA ASP A 187 -10.07 -0.75 -19.60
C ASP A 187 -9.88 -1.67 -18.39
N SER A 188 -10.28 -2.94 -18.47
CA SER A 188 -10.03 -3.91 -17.40
C SER A 188 -8.53 -4.13 -17.14
N GLU A 189 -7.67 -4.06 -18.15
CA GLU A 189 -6.22 -4.17 -17.92
C GLU A 189 -5.66 -2.92 -17.24
N ILE A 190 -6.21 -1.74 -17.55
CA ILE A 190 -5.85 -0.49 -16.89
C ILE A 190 -6.23 -0.58 -15.41
N LEU A 191 -7.47 -0.98 -15.10
CA LEU A 191 -7.96 -1.16 -13.74
C LEU A 191 -7.11 -2.17 -12.96
N LEU A 192 -6.76 -3.30 -13.58
CA LEU A 192 -5.90 -4.30 -12.95
C LEU A 192 -4.51 -3.74 -12.62
N ILE A 193 -3.87 -3.04 -13.56
CA ILE A 193 -2.55 -2.43 -13.31
C ILE A 193 -2.65 -1.35 -12.22
N LYS A 194 -3.73 -0.55 -12.19
CA LYS A 194 -3.98 0.38 -11.07
C LYS A 194 -4.06 -0.37 -9.74
N SER A 195 -4.86 -1.43 -9.65
CA SER A 195 -4.98 -2.24 -8.43
C SER A 195 -3.64 -2.86 -8.02
N ILE A 196 -2.87 -3.38 -8.97
CA ILE A 196 -1.51 -3.89 -8.73
C ILE A 196 -0.61 -2.80 -8.15
N ILE A 197 -0.61 -1.59 -8.72
CA ILE A 197 0.20 -0.48 -8.21
C ILE A 197 -0.24 -0.13 -6.78
N LYS A 198 -1.55 0.00 -6.53
CA LYS A 198 -2.10 0.29 -5.20
C LYS A 198 -1.71 -0.76 -4.16
N LEU A 199 -1.69 -2.04 -4.55
CA LEU A 199 -1.32 -3.18 -3.70
C LEU A 199 0.19 -3.41 -3.59
N SER A 200 1.00 -2.77 -4.45
CA SER A 200 2.45 -2.98 -4.46
C SER A 200 3.12 -2.37 -3.24
N ASP A 201 4.14 -3.06 -2.72
CA ASP A 201 4.97 -2.54 -1.66
C ASP A 201 5.69 -1.26 -2.09
N HIS A 202 5.77 -0.28 -1.18
CA HIS A 202 6.47 0.99 -1.39
C HIS A 202 5.97 1.77 -2.62
N SER A 203 4.70 1.64 -2.99
CA SER A 203 4.11 2.48 -4.02
C SER A 203 3.52 3.75 -3.40
N TRP A 204 3.77 4.87 -4.08
CA TRP A 204 3.00 6.09 -3.90
C TRP A 204 2.08 6.26 -5.11
N TYR A 205 0.84 6.68 -4.89
CA TYR A 205 -0.07 7.01 -5.98
C TYR A 205 -1.01 8.17 -5.61
N LYS A 206 -1.48 8.86 -6.64
CA LYS A 206 -2.56 9.84 -6.57
C LYS A 206 -3.51 9.62 -7.74
N GLU A 207 -4.78 9.44 -7.41
CA GLU A 207 -5.85 9.30 -8.39
C GLU A 207 -6.74 10.54 -8.35
N THR A 208 -6.94 11.15 -9.52
CA THR A 208 -7.93 12.20 -9.74
C THR A 208 -8.97 11.67 -10.72
N ASN A 209 -10.09 12.37 -10.91
CA ASN A 209 -11.18 11.90 -11.79
C ASN A 209 -10.72 11.51 -13.21
N ASN A 210 -9.60 12.08 -13.69
CA ASN A 210 -9.11 11.87 -15.05
C ASN A 210 -7.69 11.28 -15.13
N GLU A 211 -6.94 11.17 -14.03
CA GLU A 211 -5.53 10.79 -14.11
C GLU A 211 -5.11 9.87 -12.96
N PHE A 212 -4.16 8.98 -13.25
CA PHE A 212 -3.55 8.11 -12.25
C PHE A 212 -2.03 8.29 -12.25
N TRP A 213 -1.55 8.98 -11.22
CA TRP A 213 -0.13 9.26 -11.00
C TRP A 213 0.44 8.29 -10.00
N TYR A 214 1.66 7.81 -10.24
CA TYR A 214 2.31 6.84 -9.35
C TYR A 214 3.83 6.89 -9.39
N LEU A 215 4.42 6.33 -8.34
CA LEU A 215 5.84 6.15 -8.14
C LEU A 215 6.06 4.87 -7.34
N PHE A 216 7.17 4.17 -7.59
CA PHE A 216 7.70 3.16 -6.68
C PHE A 216 8.88 3.76 -5.90
N GLU A 217 8.76 3.81 -4.58
CA GLU A 217 9.60 4.54 -3.64
C GLU A 217 10.93 3.81 -3.33
N HIS A 218 11.72 3.54 -4.37
CA HIS A 218 13.04 2.92 -4.29
C HIS A 218 14.15 3.90 -4.69
N LYS A 219 15.41 3.61 -4.34
CA LYS A 219 16.58 4.48 -4.62
C LYS A 219 16.76 4.82 -6.11
N ASP A 220 16.28 3.97 -7.02
CA ASP A 220 16.34 4.18 -8.48
C ASP A 220 15.24 5.12 -9.02
N ASN A 221 15.06 6.29 -8.38
CA ASN A 221 14.11 7.31 -8.84
C ASN A 221 14.69 8.72 -8.83
N THR A 222 14.44 9.51 -9.89
CA THR A 222 14.97 10.88 -10.03
C THR A 222 14.61 11.81 -8.85
N LEU A 223 13.37 11.80 -8.35
CA LEU A 223 12.97 12.71 -7.25
C LEU A 223 13.55 12.29 -5.91
N ILE A 224 13.66 10.98 -5.67
CA ILE A 224 14.34 10.45 -4.48
C ILE A 224 15.82 10.87 -4.54
N ASN A 225 16.52 10.61 -5.64
CA ASN A 225 17.91 11.05 -5.85
C ASN A 225 18.11 12.56 -5.66
N TYR A 226 17.16 13.39 -6.12
CA TYR A 226 17.20 14.84 -5.87
C TYR A 226 17.12 15.15 -4.38
N SER A 227 16.32 14.40 -3.63
CA SER A 227 16.10 14.57 -2.20
C SER A 227 17.29 14.11 -1.37
N GLU A 228 17.86 12.95 -1.69
CA GLU A 228 19.11 12.48 -1.09
C GLU A 228 20.23 13.53 -1.23
N LYS A 229 20.25 14.24 -2.36
CA LYS A 229 21.21 15.32 -2.63
C LYS A 229 20.86 16.62 -1.90
N VAL A 230 19.62 17.09 -1.99
CA VAL A 230 19.18 18.34 -1.32
C VAL A 230 19.41 18.25 0.18
N PHE A 231 18.92 17.20 0.82
CA PHE A 231 18.93 17.07 2.28
C PHE A 231 20.25 16.54 2.85
N SER A 232 21.30 16.44 2.04
CA SER A 232 22.65 16.12 2.52
C SER A 232 23.20 17.25 3.40
N GLU A 233 23.32 18.48 2.87
CA GLU A 233 23.72 19.68 3.62
C GLU A 233 22.58 20.67 3.89
N LEU A 234 21.43 20.57 3.21
CA LEU A 234 20.32 21.51 3.40
C LEU A 234 19.31 21.01 4.44
N ASP A 235 18.78 21.95 5.21
CA ASP A 235 17.82 21.68 6.30
C ASP A 235 16.38 21.51 5.76
N ALA A 236 15.39 21.65 6.62
CA ALA A 236 13.98 21.61 6.27
C ALA A 236 13.63 22.61 5.15
N CYS A 237 12.78 22.20 4.20
CA CYS A 237 12.46 22.97 3.00
C CYS A 237 10.95 23.19 2.86
N SER A 238 10.52 24.35 2.37
CA SER A 238 9.11 24.52 1.98
C SER A 238 8.72 23.53 0.88
N SER A 239 7.59 22.84 1.06
CA SER A 239 7.07 21.85 0.11
C SER A 239 6.84 22.43 -1.29
N LYS A 240 6.22 23.62 -1.36
CA LYS A 240 5.94 24.33 -2.61
C LYS A 240 7.23 24.73 -3.32
N ARG A 241 8.18 25.30 -2.58
CA ARG A 241 9.48 25.70 -3.11
C ARG A 241 10.27 24.49 -3.64
N LEU A 242 10.24 23.38 -2.92
CA LEU A 242 10.91 22.14 -3.32
C LEU A 242 10.26 21.56 -4.58
N ALA A 243 8.92 21.50 -4.64
CA ALA A 243 8.17 21.02 -5.80
C ALA A 243 8.49 21.82 -7.07
N HIS A 244 8.43 23.16 -6.99
CA HIS A 244 8.78 24.05 -8.10
C HIS A 244 10.23 23.80 -8.58
N THR A 245 11.16 23.65 -7.64
CA THR A 245 12.58 23.41 -7.94
C THR A 245 12.77 22.05 -8.62
N TYR A 246 12.13 21.00 -8.11
CA TYR A 246 12.19 19.66 -8.70
C TYR A 246 11.56 19.60 -10.08
N ARG A 247 10.43 20.29 -10.29
CA ARG A 247 9.85 20.40 -11.62
C ARG A 247 10.86 21.00 -12.59
N ASN A 248 11.47 22.13 -12.27
CA ASN A 248 12.46 22.75 -13.14
C ASN A 248 13.70 21.84 -13.35
N ALA A 249 14.16 21.12 -12.32
CA ALA A 249 15.30 20.22 -12.40
C ALA A 249 15.05 18.99 -13.28
N LEU A 250 13.81 18.49 -13.38
CA LEU A 250 13.48 17.39 -14.28
C LEU A 250 13.77 17.71 -15.75
N ASP A 251 13.63 18.98 -16.17
CA ASP A 251 13.94 19.40 -17.54
C ASP A 251 15.45 19.35 -17.88
N ALA A 252 16.32 18.96 -16.93
CA ALA A 252 17.75 18.70 -17.20
C ALA A 252 17.97 17.56 -18.20
N ARG A 253 16.97 16.67 -18.37
CA ARG A 253 17.04 15.51 -19.25
C ARG A 253 15.85 15.53 -20.20
N THR A 254 16.09 15.25 -21.47
CA THR A 254 15.02 14.98 -22.42
C THR A 254 14.36 13.65 -22.08
N TYR A 255 13.04 13.64 -22.01
CA TYR A 255 12.24 12.44 -21.80
C TYR A 255 11.11 12.36 -22.82
N LYS A 256 10.71 11.14 -23.17
CA LYS A 256 9.70 10.91 -24.22
C LYS A 256 8.27 11.28 -23.80
N HIS A 257 8.00 11.32 -22.50
CA HIS A 257 6.70 11.70 -21.96
C HIS A 257 6.82 13.03 -21.20
N PRO A 258 5.70 13.76 -21.01
CA PRO A 258 5.67 14.91 -20.13
C PRO A 258 6.15 14.54 -18.72
N TYR A 259 6.85 15.46 -18.09
CA TYR A 259 7.15 15.36 -16.66
C TYR A 259 5.90 15.69 -15.83
N PRO A 260 5.79 15.16 -14.60
CA PRO A 260 4.66 15.45 -13.72
C PRO A 260 4.55 16.95 -13.46
N PRO A 261 3.34 17.51 -13.37
CA PRO A 261 3.13 18.90 -13.03
C PRO A 261 3.54 19.17 -11.57
N GLU A 262 3.75 20.44 -11.24
CA GLU A 262 4.29 20.85 -9.93
C GLU A 262 3.41 20.44 -8.75
N ASP A 263 2.09 20.52 -8.91
CA ASP A 263 1.11 20.10 -7.91
C ASP A 263 1.24 18.60 -7.59
N ILE A 264 1.39 17.74 -8.60
CA ILE A 264 1.61 16.30 -8.41
C ILE A 264 2.93 16.03 -7.69
N ILE A 265 4.00 16.77 -8.03
CA ILE A 265 5.28 16.67 -7.30
C ILE A 265 5.07 17.12 -5.84
N HIS A 266 4.34 18.20 -5.60
CA HIS A 266 4.02 18.68 -4.26
C HIS A 266 3.22 17.64 -3.46
N ASP A 267 2.21 17.01 -4.05
CA ASP A 267 1.45 15.93 -3.39
C ASP A 267 2.37 14.78 -2.99
N TYR A 268 3.23 14.34 -3.90
CA TYR A 268 4.23 13.31 -3.61
C TYR A 268 5.10 13.73 -2.42
N LEU A 269 5.73 14.90 -2.47
CA LEU A 269 6.63 15.38 -1.43
C LEU A 269 5.95 15.56 -0.06
N THR A 270 4.63 15.75 -0.02
CA THR A 270 3.87 16.00 1.22
C THR A 270 3.20 14.77 1.81
N SER A 271 3.15 13.66 1.06
CA SER A 271 2.49 12.40 1.47
C SER A 271 3.37 11.15 1.32
N SER A 272 4.54 11.29 0.70
CA SER A 272 5.56 10.25 0.58
C SER A 272 6.08 9.83 1.95
N MET A 273 6.36 8.54 2.09
CA MET A 273 6.98 8.00 3.30
C MET A 273 8.33 8.65 3.59
N TYR A 274 9.07 9.12 2.59
CA TYR A 274 10.40 9.67 2.79
C TYR A 274 10.42 11.04 3.48
N PHE A 275 9.28 11.72 3.56
CA PHE A 275 9.21 13.08 4.08
C PHE A 275 8.34 13.19 5.32
N GLU A 276 8.83 13.93 6.31
CA GLU A 276 7.95 14.49 7.33
C GLU A 276 7.48 15.85 6.87
N ASN A 277 6.17 16.08 6.96
CA ASN A 277 5.55 17.34 6.56
C ASN A 277 4.94 18.03 7.77
N GLU A 278 5.60 19.06 8.27
CA GLU A 278 5.08 19.94 9.32
C GLU A 278 4.60 21.26 8.72
N LYS A 279 3.29 21.37 8.49
CA LYS A 279 2.64 22.60 7.98
C LYS A 279 3.26 23.13 6.66
N GLY A 280 3.64 22.23 5.76
CA GLY A 280 4.25 22.57 4.48
C GLY A 280 5.77 22.78 4.54
N VAL A 281 6.40 22.42 5.65
CA VAL A 281 7.85 22.34 5.80
C VAL A 281 8.25 20.87 5.83
N LEU A 282 9.15 20.49 4.93
CA LEU A 282 9.56 19.12 4.68
C LEU A 282 10.94 18.85 5.26
N THR A 283 11.08 17.74 5.99
CA THR A 283 12.37 17.10 6.27
C THR A 283 12.42 15.73 5.59
N PHE A 284 13.62 15.26 5.27
CA PHE A 284 13.83 14.00 4.56
C PHE A 284 14.45 12.95 5.46
N SER A 285 13.89 11.74 5.41
CA SER A 285 14.26 10.61 6.27
C SER A 285 15.04 9.50 5.52
N GLY A 286 15.32 9.69 4.23
CA GLY A 286 16.10 8.75 3.43
C GLY A 286 17.61 8.94 3.56
N ASP A 287 18.37 8.11 2.86
CA ASP A 287 19.83 8.20 2.81
C ASP A 287 20.28 9.46 2.07
N THR A 288 21.41 10.03 2.46
CA THR A 288 21.97 11.23 1.80
C THR A 288 23.13 10.86 0.88
N THR A 289 23.31 11.61 -0.20
CA THR A 289 24.41 11.42 -1.14
C THR A 289 25.41 12.57 -1.10
N GLY A 290 26.58 12.36 -1.70
CA GLY A 290 27.63 13.37 -1.82
C GLY A 290 27.41 14.34 -2.99
N TYR A 291 28.16 15.44 -2.95
CA TYR A 291 28.16 16.47 -3.98
C TYR A 291 29.36 16.35 -4.92
N THR A 292 29.15 16.68 -6.20
CA THR A 292 30.24 16.98 -7.13
C THR A 292 30.94 18.29 -6.74
N GLU A 293 32.15 18.53 -7.25
CA GLU A 293 32.92 19.75 -6.91
C GLU A 293 32.16 21.05 -7.27
N ILE A 294 31.52 21.10 -8.45
CA ILE A 294 30.71 22.27 -8.83
C ILE A 294 29.49 22.46 -7.91
N GLU A 295 28.87 21.39 -7.45
CA GLU A 295 27.74 21.48 -6.50
C GLU A 295 28.20 22.00 -5.13
N LYS A 296 29.41 21.61 -4.66
CA LYS A 296 30.00 22.15 -3.43
C LYS A 296 30.27 23.66 -3.57
N ASP A 297 30.87 24.09 -4.67
CA ASP A 297 31.11 25.51 -4.94
C ASP A 297 29.80 26.30 -5.01
N ILE A 298 28.76 25.77 -5.66
CA ILE A 298 27.41 26.36 -5.70
C ILE A 298 26.83 26.50 -4.30
N LEU A 299 26.87 25.43 -3.50
CA LEU A 299 26.36 25.44 -2.12
C LEU A 299 27.07 26.48 -1.27
N ASN A 300 28.39 26.57 -1.37
CA ASN A 300 29.19 27.52 -0.61
C ASN A 300 28.92 28.96 -1.04
N TYR A 301 28.80 29.22 -2.34
CA TYR A 301 28.54 30.55 -2.86
C TYR A 301 27.12 31.03 -2.51
N LEU A 302 26.09 30.28 -2.90
CA LEU A 302 24.70 30.71 -2.71
C LEU A 302 24.29 30.73 -1.24
N SER A 303 24.97 30.02 -0.33
CA SER A 303 24.69 30.11 1.11
C SER A 303 25.02 31.48 1.72
N GLN A 304 25.79 32.32 1.04
CA GLN A 304 26.20 33.65 1.51
C GLN A 304 25.21 34.76 1.11
N TYR A 305 24.24 34.45 0.25
CA TYR A 305 23.33 35.44 -0.34
C TYR A 305 21.88 34.98 -0.18
N GLU A 306 20.96 35.95 -0.15
CA GLU A 306 19.54 35.65 -0.26
C GLU A 306 19.20 35.15 -1.68
N TYR A 307 19.74 35.84 -2.68
CA TYR A 307 19.75 35.44 -4.09
C TYR A 307 20.88 36.15 -4.84
N VAL A 308 21.17 35.68 -6.05
CA VAL A 308 22.12 36.29 -7.00
C VAL A 308 21.53 36.34 -8.40
N MET A 309 22.11 37.18 -9.26
CA MET A 309 21.77 37.21 -10.69
C MET A 309 22.66 36.24 -11.49
N PHE A 310 22.15 35.71 -12.61
CA PHE A 310 22.91 34.74 -13.41
C PHE A 310 24.29 35.22 -13.88
N PRO A 311 24.50 36.48 -14.31
CA PRO A 311 25.83 36.93 -14.76
C PRO A 311 26.90 36.82 -13.67
N GLU A 312 26.60 37.29 -12.46
CA GLU A 312 27.50 37.24 -11.30
C GLU A 312 27.79 35.79 -10.90
N PHE A 313 26.75 34.95 -10.93
CA PHE A 313 26.88 33.54 -10.60
C PHE A 313 27.71 32.75 -11.62
N ASN A 314 27.54 33.07 -12.91
CA ASN A 314 28.32 32.48 -13.99
C ASN A 314 29.79 32.89 -13.90
N GLU A 315 30.08 34.18 -13.67
CA GLU A 315 31.44 34.69 -13.52
C GLU A 315 32.18 34.01 -12.36
N TYR A 316 31.50 33.84 -11.21
CA TYR A 316 32.06 33.09 -10.07
C TYR A 316 32.45 31.66 -10.46
N LEU A 317 31.56 30.92 -11.13
CA LEU A 317 31.80 29.52 -11.50
C LEU A 317 32.81 29.37 -12.65
N GLU A 318 32.86 30.31 -13.60
CA GLU A 318 33.92 30.35 -14.62
C GLU A 318 35.28 30.61 -13.97
N GLY A 319 35.35 31.50 -12.97
CA GLY A 319 36.56 31.75 -12.18
C GLY A 319 37.06 30.53 -11.38
N LYS A 320 36.17 29.56 -11.10
CA LYS A 320 36.53 28.25 -10.52
C LYS A 320 37.04 27.24 -11.55
N GLY A 321 37.02 27.58 -12.84
CA GLY A 321 37.51 26.74 -13.94
C GLY A 321 36.46 25.83 -14.58
N TYR A 322 35.17 26.03 -14.29
CA TYR A 322 34.11 25.23 -14.90
C TYR A 322 33.74 25.73 -16.31
N GLY A 323 33.51 24.80 -17.23
CA GLY A 323 33.04 25.12 -18.57
C GLY A 323 31.57 25.55 -18.58
N ARG A 324 31.22 26.53 -19.43
CA ARG A 324 29.87 27.08 -19.57
C ARG A 324 28.73 26.05 -19.70
N PRO A 325 28.86 24.94 -20.46
CA PRO A 325 27.81 23.92 -20.52
C PRO A 325 27.53 23.25 -19.16
N LEU A 326 28.57 23.00 -18.37
CA LEU A 326 28.46 22.42 -17.03
C LEU A 326 27.82 23.42 -16.07
N ILE A 327 28.24 24.70 -16.13
CA ILE A 327 27.67 25.78 -15.32
C ILE A 327 26.18 25.92 -15.58
N ILE A 328 25.76 26.03 -16.84
CA ILE A 328 24.34 26.17 -17.19
C ILE A 328 23.55 24.98 -16.63
N LYS A 329 24.05 23.75 -16.79
CA LYS A 329 23.37 22.55 -16.28
C LYS A 329 23.26 22.56 -14.74
N ALA A 330 24.36 22.88 -14.05
CA ALA A 330 24.44 22.85 -12.59
C ALA A 330 23.71 24.00 -11.89
N THR A 331 23.36 25.07 -12.62
CA THR A 331 22.68 26.25 -12.07
C THR A 331 21.22 26.34 -12.51
N THR A 332 20.92 26.10 -13.79
CA THR A 332 19.57 26.34 -14.35
C THR A 332 18.62 25.16 -14.21
N LYS A 333 19.13 23.95 -14.01
CA LYS A 333 18.36 22.69 -13.94
C LYS A 333 18.79 21.82 -12.76
N SER A 334 19.20 22.46 -11.68
CA SER A 334 19.69 21.80 -10.47
C SER A 334 18.60 21.63 -9.42
N PRO A 335 18.55 20.48 -8.71
CA PRO A 335 17.66 20.32 -7.56
C PRO A 335 18.09 21.17 -6.35
N LEU A 336 19.34 21.68 -6.33
CA LEU A 336 19.88 22.50 -5.25
C LEU A 336 19.56 23.99 -5.41
N VAL A 337 19.24 24.44 -6.63
CA VAL A 337 19.12 25.85 -6.98
C VAL A 337 17.67 26.17 -7.35
N HIS A 338 17.04 27.00 -6.54
CA HIS A 338 15.75 27.59 -6.85
C HIS A 338 15.91 28.82 -7.72
N ILE A 339 15.06 28.93 -8.74
CA ILE A 339 15.06 30.03 -9.70
C ILE A 339 13.71 30.73 -9.63
N ASP A 340 13.69 31.95 -9.13
CA ASP A 340 12.51 32.80 -9.16
C ASP A 340 12.47 33.57 -10.49
N LYS A 341 11.32 33.51 -11.16
CA LYS A 341 11.06 34.12 -12.49
C LYS A 341 9.93 35.17 -12.45
N SER A 342 9.48 35.54 -11.26
CA SER A 342 8.35 36.45 -11.05
C SER A 342 8.53 37.82 -11.70
N ASP A 343 9.75 38.35 -11.73
CA ASP A 343 10.09 39.65 -12.34
C ASP A 343 10.20 39.62 -13.88
N GLY A 344 9.79 38.52 -14.51
CA GLY A 344 9.80 38.37 -15.96
C GLY A 344 11.16 37.97 -16.54
N ARG A 345 11.25 38.00 -17.87
CA ARG A 345 12.43 37.51 -18.61
C ARG A 345 13.66 38.36 -18.26
N TYR A 346 14.82 37.71 -18.15
CA TYR A 346 16.13 38.30 -17.83
C TYR A 346 16.35 38.79 -16.39
N HIS A 347 15.32 38.75 -15.53
CA HIS A 347 15.43 39.13 -14.11
C HIS A 347 15.32 37.94 -13.16
N TYR A 348 15.90 36.80 -13.56
CA TYR A 348 15.83 35.58 -12.77
C TYR A 348 16.76 35.64 -11.56
N ARG A 349 16.22 35.29 -10.39
CA ARG A 349 16.95 35.28 -9.12
C ARG A 349 17.28 33.85 -8.74
N TYR A 350 18.56 33.57 -8.50
CA TYR A 350 19.08 32.25 -8.18
C TYR A 350 19.41 32.18 -6.69
N SER A 351 18.90 31.17 -6.01
CA SER A 351 19.08 30.99 -4.56
C SER A 351 19.11 29.51 -4.21
N LEU A 352 19.64 29.15 -3.03
CA LEU A 352 19.52 27.77 -2.57
C LEU A 352 18.07 27.39 -2.35
N VAL A 353 17.73 26.14 -2.65
CA VAL A 353 16.37 25.63 -2.44
C VAL A 353 15.96 25.68 -0.96
N SER A 354 16.90 25.47 -0.05
CA SER A 354 16.76 25.71 1.39
C SER A 354 18.08 26.19 2.01
N LYS A 355 18.04 26.59 3.28
CA LYS A 355 19.22 26.99 4.06
C LYS A 355 20.10 25.77 4.37
N LYS A 356 21.40 26.00 4.50
CA LYS A 356 22.33 24.98 5.01
C LYS A 356 21.99 24.63 6.47
N LYS A 357 22.15 23.36 6.83
CA LYS A 357 22.05 22.90 8.22
C LYS A 357 23.07 23.65 9.08
N THR A 358 22.65 24.15 10.22
CA THR A 358 23.54 24.66 11.28
C THR A 358 23.90 23.53 12.24
N THR A 359 25.06 23.63 12.90
CA THR A 359 25.59 22.62 13.83
C THR A 359 24.66 22.33 15.01
N GLU A 360 23.71 23.22 15.31
CA GLU A 360 22.68 23.05 16.35
C GLU A 360 21.49 22.19 15.90
N ASN A 361 21.20 22.09 14.59
CA ASN A 361 20.09 21.30 14.04
C ASN A 361 20.47 19.86 13.66
N ILE A 362 21.69 19.41 13.93
CA ILE A 362 22.21 18.09 13.51
C ILE A 362 21.61 16.92 14.32
N LYS A 363 20.88 17.18 15.41
CA LYS A 363 20.26 16.12 16.21
C LYS A 363 18.87 16.50 16.74
N SER A 364 17.89 16.41 15.86
CA SER A 364 16.56 15.97 16.29
C SER A 364 16.31 14.65 15.57
N ASP A 365 16.87 13.56 16.11
CA ASP A 365 16.29 12.24 15.88
C ASP A 365 14.95 12.27 16.64
N ASN A 366 13.94 12.90 16.05
CA ASN A 366 12.61 12.94 16.65
C ASN A 366 12.12 11.50 16.71
N ARG A 367 11.40 11.15 17.77
CA ARG A 367 10.84 9.81 18.02
C ARG A 367 10.26 9.18 16.76
N TYR A 368 9.62 9.98 15.90
CA TYR A 368 9.11 9.55 14.61
C TYR A 368 10.19 8.91 13.72
N THR A 369 11.28 9.64 13.41
CA THR A 369 12.41 9.14 12.59
C THR A 369 13.00 7.84 13.13
N THR A 370 13.14 7.74 14.46
CA THR A 370 13.65 6.54 15.12
C THR A 370 12.75 5.34 14.87
N TYR A 371 11.42 5.50 15.02
CA TYR A 371 10.46 4.42 14.81
C TYR A 371 10.25 4.09 13.35
N LEU A 372 10.22 5.08 12.46
CA LEU A 372 10.14 4.87 11.02
C LEU A 372 11.34 4.06 10.51
N ARG A 373 12.57 4.36 10.96
CA ARG A 373 13.75 3.55 10.63
C ARG A 373 13.67 2.14 11.19
N LYS A 374 13.19 1.96 12.43
CA LYS A 374 12.99 0.62 13.02
C LYS A 374 11.97 -0.19 12.23
N LEU A 375 10.86 0.42 11.82
CA LEU A 375 9.81 -0.18 11.00
C LEU A 375 10.35 -0.54 9.61
N ARG A 376 11.05 0.37 8.93
CA ARG A 376 11.67 0.11 7.62
C ARG A 376 12.70 -1.02 7.63
N LYS A 377 13.51 -1.11 8.67
CA LYS A 377 14.45 -2.24 8.83
C LYS A 377 13.74 -3.60 8.90
N LEU A 378 12.49 -3.66 9.36
CA LEU A 378 11.70 -4.90 9.29
C LEU A 378 11.34 -5.28 7.84
N SER A 379 11.27 -4.32 6.93
CA SER A 379 11.01 -4.53 5.49
C SER A 379 12.25 -4.96 4.72
N GLU A 380 13.43 -4.43 5.08
CA GLU A 380 14.71 -4.69 4.40
C GLU A 380 15.29 -6.09 4.67
N ILE A 381 14.87 -6.77 5.73
CA ILE A 381 15.46 -8.07 6.14
C ILE A 381 15.17 -9.19 5.14
N GLY A 382 14.15 -9.09 4.29
CA GLY A 382 13.78 -10.19 3.41
C GLY A 382 13.28 -11.40 4.19
N THR A 383 12.26 -12.05 3.68
CA THR A 383 11.46 -13.06 4.38
C THR A 383 12.07 -14.47 4.36
N ASP A 384 13.39 -14.59 4.54
CA ASP A 384 14.06 -15.89 4.72
C ASP A 384 14.62 -16.02 6.14
N ILE A 385 13.74 -15.87 7.11
CA ILE A 385 13.97 -16.40 8.45
C ILE A 385 12.72 -17.19 8.82
N ASP A 386 12.88 -18.51 8.75
CA ASP A 386 12.02 -19.47 9.42
C ASP A 386 11.76 -19.00 10.85
N VAL A 387 10.48 -19.00 11.24
CA VAL A 387 9.98 -19.57 12.50
C VAL A 387 8.50 -19.18 12.65
N GLU A 388 7.71 -20.19 12.97
CA GLU A 388 6.33 -20.15 13.41
C GLU A 388 6.08 -18.98 14.38
N SER A 389 5.03 -18.19 14.09
CA SER A 389 4.61 -16.95 14.78
C SER A 389 5.16 -15.63 14.23
N LYS A 390 4.81 -15.29 12.98
CA LYS A 390 4.72 -13.89 12.49
C LYS A 390 3.60 -13.12 13.22
N ARG A 391 3.67 -13.01 14.56
CA ARG A 391 2.92 -12.01 15.32
C ARG A 391 3.40 -10.65 14.84
N ARG A 392 2.55 -9.95 14.07
CA ARG A 392 2.64 -8.55 13.63
C ARG A 392 3.79 -7.75 14.29
N THR A 393 5.03 -7.91 13.80
CA THR A 393 6.22 -7.31 14.42
C THR A 393 6.17 -5.78 14.36
N GLU A 394 5.63 -5.26 13.26
CA GLU A 394 5.26 -3.86 13.05
C GLU A 394 4.29 -3.35 14.11
N GLN A 395 3.23 -4.11 14.43
CA GLN A 395 2.23 -3.72 15.44
C GLN A 395 2.87 -3.52 16.81
N SER A 396 3.85 -4.33 17.20
CA SER A 396 4.59 -4.14 18.45
C SER A 396 5.36 -2.82 18.46
N LEU A 397 5.99 -2.46 17.34
CA LEU A 397 6.68 -1.18 17.20
C LEU A 397 5.70 0.01 17.16
N LEU A 398 4.55 -0.12 16.49
CA LEU A 398 3.50 0.90 16.46
C LEU A 398 2.84 1.09 17.83
N GLN A 399 2.65 0.01 18.58
CA GLN A 399 2.17 0.07 19.96
C GLN A 399 3.17 0.80 20.86
N LYS A 400 4.47 0.45 20.74
CA LYS A 400 5.53 1.17 21.44
C LYS A 400 5.57 2.63 21.02
N TRP A 401 5.45 2.93 19.73
CA TRP A 401 5.39 4.30 19.21
C TRP A 401 4.36 5.15 19.96
N LEU A 402 3.13 4.64 20.11
CA LEU A 402 2.05 5.32 20.84
C LEU A 402 2.27 5.40 22.35
N PHE A 403 2.67 4.29 22.99
CA PHE A 403 2.51 4.10 24.44
C PHE A 403 3.80 3.91 25.25
N GLU A 404 4.96 3.78 24.62
CA GLU A 404 6.22 3.58 25.36
C GLU A 404 6.48 4.75 26.32
N GLY A 405 6.68 4.43 27.60
CA GLY A 405 6.91 5.40 28.67
C GLY A 405 5.63 6.07 29.18
N LYS A 406 4.43 5.63 28.78
CA LYS A 406 3.14 6.18 29.23
C LYS A 406 2.35 5.17 30.05
N GLU A 407 1.74 5.65 31.13
CA GLU A 407 0.72 4.89 31.88
C GLU A 407 -0.70 5.19 31.37
N GLN A 408 -0.92 6.42 30.89
CA GLN A 408 -2.19 6.87 30.34
C GLN A 408 -1.98 7.62 29.02
N GLU A 409 -2.99 7.58 28.16
CA GLU A 409 -3.06 8.35 26.92
C GLU A 409 -4.53 8.66 26.58
N LYS A 410 -4.77 9.71 25.79
CA LYS A 410 -6.11 10.07 25.33
C LYS A 410 -6.54 9.17 24.18
N CYS A 411 -7.81 8.74 24.20
CA CYS A 411 -8.41 8.19 23.00
C CYS A 411 -8.55 9.29 21.93
N ALA A 412 -8.11 9.00 20.71
CA ALA A 412 -8.13 9.94 19.59
C ALA A 412 -9.55 10.39 19.19
N ILE A 413 -10.56 9.56 19.43
CA ILE A 413 -11.96 9.84 19.06
C ILE A 413 -12.73 10.54 20.18
N CYS A 414 -12.83 9.93 21.37
CA CYS A 414 -13.62 10.53 22.45
C CYS A 414 -12.87 11.58 23.28
N GLY A 415 -11.53 11.62 23.20
CA GLY A 415 -10.68 12.60 23.89
C GLY A 415 -10.44 12.31 25.38
N ASN A 416 -11.09 11.28 25.95
CA ASN A 416 -10.92 10.90 27.35
C ASN A 416 -9.57 10.22 27.60
N ASP A 417 -9.01 10.42 28.79
CA ASP A 417 -7.79 9.74 29.25
C ASP A 417 -8.11 8.31 29.69
N PHE A 418 -7.31 7.35 29.22
CA PHE A 418 -7.40 5.95 29.60
C PHE A 418 -6.03 5.42 29.99
N HIS A 419 -6.00 4.41 30.87
CA HIS A 419 -4.81 3.60 31.04
C HIS A 419 -4.45 2.93 29.70
N VAL A 420 -3.15 2.81 29.39
CA VAL A 420 -2.69 2.25 28.09
C VAL A 420 -3.21 0.83 27.83
N SER A 421 -3.52 0.06 28.88
CA SER A 421 -4.13 -1.28 28.75
C SER A 421 -5.59 -1.28 28.27
N SER A 422 -6.25 -0.12 28.29
CA SER A 422 -7.62 0.08 27.80
C SER A 422 -7.67 0.77 26.44
N LEU A 423 -6.51 0.93 25.80
CA LEU A 423 -6.36 1.51 24.48
C LEU A 423 -5.83 0.45 23.52
N ILE A 424 -6.30 0.53 22.28
CA ILE A 424 -5.80 -0.26 21.16
C ILE A 424 -5.06 0.64 20.18
N THR A 425 -4.02 0.09 19.56
CA THR A 425 -3.30 0.71 18.44
C THR A 425 -4.08 0.48 17.16
N ALA A 426 -5.09 1.32 16.92
CA ALA A 426 -5.94 1.24 15.73
C ALA A 426 -5.24 1.90 14.53
N HIS A 427 -5.42 1.32 13.35
CA HIS A 427 -5.00 2.00 12.11
C HIS A 427 -6.04 3.04 11.71
N LYS A 428 -5.59 4.18 11.18
CA LYS A 428 -6.45 5.25 10.66
C LYS A 428 -7.13 4.80 9.37
N LYS A 429 -6.37 4.22 8.44
CA LYS A 429 -6.89 3.53 7.25
C LYS A 429 -6.99 2.04 7.57
N LYS A 430 -7.97 1.32 7.02
CA LYS A 430 -8.05 -0.13 7.31
C LYS A 430 -6.74 -0.76 6.91
N ARG A 431 -6.22 -1.64 7.77
CA ARG A 431 -4.93 -2.28 7.50
C ARG A 431 -4.92 -2.92 6.12
N SER A 432 -5.97 -3.68 5.78
CA SER A 432 -6.20 -4.34 4.48
C SER A 432 -6.26 -3.41 3.25
N GLU A 433 -6.37 -2.10 3.46
CA GLU A 433 -6.38 -1.08 2.42
C GLU A 433 -5.06 -0.29 2.42
N CYS A 434 -4.18 -0.49 3.41
CA CYS A 434 -2.90 0.19 3.53
C CYS A 434 -1.85 -0.52 2.67
N ASN A 435 -1.07 0.22 1.89
CA ASN A 435 0.14 -0.36 1.30
C ASN A 435 1.23 -0.55 2.38
N ASN A 436 2.31 -1.27 2.06
CA ASN A 436 3.37 -1.55 3.03
C ASN A 436 4.06 -0.29 3.57
N ALA A 437 4.24 0.75 2.76
CA ALA A 437 4.82 2.01 3.23
C ALA A 437 3.91 2.71 4.24
N GLU A 438 2.59 2.72 3.98
CA GLU A 438 1.59 3.23 4.91
C GLU A 438 1.61 2.42 6.22
N ARG A 439 1.68 1.08 6.16
CA ARG A 439 1.79 0.23 7.36
C ARG A 439 3.05 0.52 8.18
N LEU A 440 4.16 0.85 7.52
CA LEU A 440 5.43 1.16 8.16
C LEU A 440 5.54 2.62 8.62
N ASP A 441 4.54 3.47 8.38
CA ASP A 441 4.51 4.84 8.89
C ASP A 441 4.01 4.86 10.35
N PRO A 442 4.80 5.33 11.34
CA PRO A 442 4.29 5.54 12.70
C PRO A 442 3.01 6.37 12.78
N TYR A 443 2.78 7.28 11.83
CA TYR A 443 1.57 8.09 11.78
C TYR A 443 0.34 7.35 11.22
N ILE A 444 0.43 6.10 10.77
CA ILE A 444 -0.75 5.34 10.33
C ILE A 444 -1.68 4.93 11.48
N VAL A 445 -1.20 5.00 12.73
CA VAL A 445 -1.95 4.56 13.92
C VAL A 445 -2.38 5.70 14.82
N MET A 446 -3.45 5.46 15.59
CA MET A 446 -3.92 6.31 16.67
C MET A 446 -4.50 5.48 17.82
N PRO A 447 -4.49 5.99 19.07
CA PRO A 447 -5.03 5.26 20.22
C PRO A 447 -6.56 5.32 20.25
N LEU A 448 -7.24 4.17 20.24
CA LEU A 448 -8.70 4.10 20.43
C LEU A 448 -9.04 3.35 21.70
N CYS A 449 -10.10 3.76 22.41
CA CYS A 449 -10.53 3.04 23.59
C CYS A 449 -11.29 1.77 23.23
N THR A 450 -11.08 0.71 24.02
CA THR A 450 -11.82 -0.55 23.92
C THR A 450 -13.26 -0.44 24.43
N PHE A 451 -13.64 0.72 24.99
CA PHE A 451 -14.97 1.01 25.53
C PHE A 451 -15.98 1.48 24.47
N GLY A 452 -15.61 1.49 23.19
CA GLY A 452 -16.58 1.68 22.09
C GLY A 452 -16.02 2.40 20.87
N CYS A 453 -15.05 3.31 21.03
CA CYS A 453 -14.52 4.08 19.90
C CYS A 453 -13.86 3.19 18.83
N ASP A 454 -13.12 2.15 19.24
CA ASP A 454 -12.53 1.16 18.33
C ASP A 454 -13.60 0.47 17.47
N PHE A 455 -14.65 -0.06 18.11
CA PHE A 455 -15.75 -0.73 17.44
C PHE A 455 -16.50 0.19 16.46
N LEU A 456 -16.86 1.41 16.88
CA LEU A 456 -17.60 2.37 16.05
C LEU A 456 -16.79 2.78 14.81
N TYR A 457 -15.47 2.93 14.97
CA TYR A 457 -14.57 3.28 13.87
C TYR A 457 -14.38 2.12 12.89
N GLU A 458 -14.06 0.92 13.40
CA GLU A 458 -13.82 -0.28 12.58
C GLU A 458 -15.05 -0.67 11.74
N LYS A 459 -16.26 -0.51 12.31
CA LYS A 459 -17.53 -0.74 11.62
C LYS A 459 -17.96 0.40 10.69
N ARG A 460 -17.19 1.48 10.59
CA ARG A 460 -17.51 2.71 9.84
C ARG A 460 -18.87 3.31 10.22
N TYR A 461 -19.26 3.21 11.50
CA TYR A 461 -20.41 3.95 12.05
C TYR A 461 -20.06 5.42 12.29
N ILE A 462 -18.77 5.70 12.48
CA ILE A 462 -18.17 7.03 12.43
C ILE A 462 -16.96 7.00 11.49
N TYR A 463 -16.62 8.14 10.91
CA TYR A 463 -15.38 8.36 10.18
C TYR A 463 -14.85 9.76 10.47
N ILE A 464 -13.62 10.04 10.06
CA ILE A 464 -12.99 11.36 10.25
C ILE A 464 -12.85 12.02 8.89
N GLU A 465 -13.35 13.23 8.76
CA GLU A 465 -13.20 14.05 7.56
C GLU A 465 -12.75 15.45 7.95
N ASN A 466 -11.65 15.91 7.35
CA ASN A 466 -11.04 17.22 7.67
C ASN A 466 -10.80 17.43 9.19
N GLY A 467 -10.46 16.35 9.90
CA GLY A 467 -10.21 16.37 11.34
C GLY A 467 -11.47 16.46 12.22
N ILE A 468 -12.65 16.27 11.64
CA ILE A 468 -13.95 16.30 12.33
C ILE A 468 -14.57 14.90 12.26
N ILE A 469 -15.20 14.46 13.35
CA ILE A 469 -15.93 13.19 13.38
C ILE A 469 -17.28 13.35 12.68
N CYS A 470 -17.50 12.52 11.65
CA CYS A 470 -18.70 12.45 10.84
C CYS A 470 -19.43 11.12 11.04
N GLN A 471 -20.74 11.12 10.78
CA GLN A 471 -21.58 9.92 10.86
C GLN A 471 -21.45 9.05 9.61
N GLY A 472 -21.12 7.78 9.79
CA GLY A 472 -20.98 6.80 8.70
C GLY A 472 -22.25 5.99 8.42
N ASN A 473 -22.08 4.77 7.89
CA ASN A 473 -23.20 3.91 7.48
C ASN A 473 -23.87 3.28 8.71
N VAL A 474 -25.03 3.81 9.09
CA VAL A 474 -25.85 3.24 10.17
C VAL A 474 -27.09 2.61 9.53
N ASN A 475 -27.07 1.29 9.30
CA ASN A 475 -28.22 0.55 8.79
C ASN A 475 -28.89 -0.31 9.88
N ILE A 476 -28.93 0.19 11.12
CA ILE A 476 -29.39 -0.61 12.26
C ILE A 476 -30.21 0.25 13.22
N SER A 477 -31.34 -0.31 13.68
CA SER A 477 -32.10 0.15 14.84
C SER A 477 -31.32 -0.06 16.15
N LEU A 478 -30.30 0.78 16.40
CA LEU A 478 -29.43 0.68 17.59
C LEU A 478 -29.66 1.84 18.55
N ASN A 479 -30.24 1.57 19.72
CA ASN A 479 -30.65 2.62 20.67
C ASN A 479 -29.50 3.20 21.51
N THR A 480 -28.43 2.44 21.79
CA THR A 480 -27.33 2.89 22.68
C THR A 480 -26.17 3.47 21.87
N GLU A 481 -25.81 2.80 20.79
CA GLU A 481 -24.75 3.20 19.87
C GLU A 481 -25.07 4.54 19.23
N ASN A 482 -26.32 4.79 18.84
CA ASN A 482 -26.74 6.09 18.32
C ASN A 482 -26.52 7.22 19.33
N LYS A 483 -26.82 7.01 20.62
CA LYS A 483 -26.54 8.03 21.66
C LYS A 483 -25.05 8.30 21.80
N ILE A 484 -24.21 7.27 21.69
CA ILE A 484 -22.76 7.44 21.74
C ILE A 484 -22.26 8.18 20.49
N ILE A 485 -22.76 7.81 19.30
CA ILE A 485 -22.43 8.45 18.03
C ILE A 485 -22.82 9.93 18.05
N GLU A 486 -24.03 10.27 18.50
CA GLU A 486 -24.50 11.66 18.65
C GLU A 486 -23.60 12.50 19.56
N GLN A 487 -23.02 11.90 20.60
CA GLN A 487 -22.05 12.56 21.49
C GLN A 487 -20.65 12.73 20.88
N LEU A 488 -20.35 12.04 19.78
CA LEU A 488 -19.04 12.06 19.12
C LEU A 488 -19.03 12.94 17.87
N ILE A 489 -20.13 12.99 17.12
CA ILE A 489 -20.23 13.77 15.88
C ILE A 489 -19.88 15.25 16.14
N ASN A 490 -19.24 15.88 15.16
CA ASN A 490 -18.76 17.27 15.19
C ASN A 490 -17.63 17.58 16.18
N LYS A 491 -17.15 16.60 16.96
CA LYS A 491 -15.93 16.79 17.75
C LYS A 491 -14.72 16.84 16.83
N LYS A 492 -13.77 17.72 17.19
CA LYS A 492 -12.49 17.85 16.51
C LYS A 492 -11.49 16.85 17.09
N ILE A 493 -10.76 16.20 16.21
CA ILE A 493 -9.64 15.32 16.56
C ILE A 493 -8.43 16.19 16.92
N ASP A 494 -7.67 15.77 17.94
CA ASP A 494 -6.41 16.42 18.28
C ASP A 494 -5.44 16.39 17.09
N THR A 495 -4.80 17.52 16.81
CA THR A 495 -3.88 17.67 15.68
C THR A 495 -2.73 16.66 15.67
N ASN A 496 -2.33 16.13 16.84
CA ASN A 496 -1.32 15.07 16.92
C ASN A 496 -1.77 13.78 16.26
N TRP A 497 -3.06 13.45 16.34
CA TRP A 497 -3.62 12.27 15.69
C TRP A 497 -3.94 12.51 14.22
N LEU A 498 -3.89 13.76 13.73
CA LEU A 498 -4.06 14.10 12.31
C LEU A 498 -2.75 14.12 11.51
N LYS A 499 -1.60 13.86 12.16
CA LYS A 499 -0.30 13.72 11.47
C LYS A 499 -0.30 12.51 10.52
N GLY A 500 0.55 12.56 9.50
CA GLY A 500 0.64 11.55 8.43
C GLY A 500 -0.05 11.99 7.14
N SER A 501 -0.15 11.08 6.17
CA SER A 501 -0.82 11.36 4.90
C SER A 501 -2.30 11.67 5.12
N SER A 502 -2.85 12.62 4.36
CA SER A 502 -4.29 12.91 4.34
C SER A 502 -5.11 11.71 3.86
N SER A 503 -4.51 10.78 3.09
CA SER A 503 -5.15 9.54 2.65
C SER A 503 -5.46 8.56 3.80
N TYR A 504 -4.93 8.79 5.00
CA TYR A 504 -5.13 7.88 6.13
C TYR A 504 -6.55 7.92 6.71
N PHE A 505 -7.31 8.96 6.38
CA PHE A 505 -8.71 9.09 6.79
C PHE A 505 -9.60 9.06 5.55
N GLU A 506 -10.12 7.88 5.22
CA GLU A 506 -11.00 7.70 4.07
C GLU A 506 -12.46 8.07 4.41
N SER A 507 -13.09 8.86 3.54
CA SER A 507 -14.53 9.14 3.61
C SER A 507 -15.31 8.00 2.92
N PRO A 508 -16.38 7.46 3.53
CA PRO A 508 -17.25 6.46 2.90
C PRO A 508 -17.78 6.89 1.52
N ILE A 509 -17.87 8.20 1.25
CA ILE A 509 -18.41 8.75 -0.01
C ILE A 509 -17.50 8.44 -1.21
N GLN A 510 -16.19 8.23 -1.01
CA GLN A 510 -15.29 7.86 -2.12
C GLN A 510 -15.41 6.38 -2.53
N ALA A 511 -15.87 5.49 -1.64
CA ALA A 511 -16.06 4.08 -1.93
C ALA A 511 -17.33 3.78 -2.76
N PHE A 512 -18.24 4.76 -2.92
CA PHE A 512 -19.50 4.60 -3.67
C PHE A 512 -19.49 5.26 -5.07
N LYS A 513 -18.39 5.91 -5.48
CA LYS A 513 -18.28 6.55 -6.81
C LYS A 513 -17.59 5.70 -7.88
N SER A 514 -17.24 4.44 -7.58
CA SER A 514 -16.62 3.52 -8.54
C SER A 514 -17.61 2.58 -9.25
N ASP A 515 -18.92 2.69 -8.99
CA ASP A 515 -19.95 1.82 -9.58
C ASP A 515 -21.06 2.63 -10.27
N SER A 516 -20.71 3.44 -11.27
CA SER A 516 -21.65 3.94 -12.28
C SER A 516 -21.04 3.87 -13.67
#